data_AF-Q8EGJ2-F1
#
_entry.id   AF-Q8EGJ2-F1
#
_cell.length_a   1.000
_cell.length_b   1.000
_cell.length_c   1.000
_cell.angle_alpha   90.00
_cell.angle_beta   90.00
_cell.angle_gamma   90.00
#
_symmetry.space_group_name_H-M   'P 1'
#
loop_
_entity.id
_entity.type
_entity.pdbx_description
1 polymer ?
#
loop_
_entity_poly.entity_id
_entity_poly.type
_entity_poly.pdbx_seq_one_letter_code
_entity_poly.pdbx_strand_id
1 'polypeptide(L)'
;MFVTELRFECFADTTISAAERAINQLLEAYRANGQVLGREFAVAFNDGEFRVRLLTPEKNSLTHRYHSPWVKKALAELTDAKLLAPREKFIGQDINSEVSNTEPPSWQLLYTSYVHMCSPLRSGDNLLPIPLYQIPATFNGDHKRIIRWQSEWQACDELQMAAATKAEFAALEELSSPTSDLFRRGWDLRGRIEYLTHIPTYYYLYRVGGQDLASELARPCPRCGSHAWKLDEPLLDMFHFRCEPCRIVSNLSWDHQ
;
A
#
# COMPACT_ATOMS: atom_id res chain seq x y z
N MET A 1 7.39 11.27 -3.64
CA MET A 1 6.24 11.64 -2.79
C MET A 1 6.47 13.00 -2.15
N PHE A 2 5.47 13.56 -1.48
CA PHE A 2 5.51 14.95 -1.00
C PHE A 2 5.12 15.06 0.46
N VAL A 3 5.75 16.00 1.17
CA VAL A 3 5.44 16.35 2.54
C VAL A 3 4.50 17.56 2.53
N THR A 4 3.35 17.40 3.18
CA THR A 4 2.36 18.46 3.38
C THR A 4 2.05 18.55 4.87
N GLU A 5 2.00 19.78 5.39
CA GLU A 5 1.56 20.06 6.75
C GLU A 5 0.07 20.42 6.75
N LEU A 6 -0.71 19.75 7.58
CA LEU A 6 -2.08 20.15 7.90
C LEU A 6 -2.09 20.93 9.20
N ARG A 7 -2.88 21.99 9.23
CA ARG A 7 -3.07 22.87 10.38
C ARG A 7 -4.54 22.99 10.73
N PHE A 8 -4.89 22.65 11.96
CA PHE A 8 -6.25 22.70 12.47
C PHE A 8 -6.37 23.81 13.51
N GLU A 9 -7.23 24.78 13.22
CA GLU A 9 -7.53 25.91 14.11
C GLU A 9 -8.86 25.66 14.83
N CYS A 10 -8.92 26.01 16.10
CA CYS A 10 -10.16 26.03 16.88
C CYS A 10 -10.92 27.34 16.61
N PHE A 11 -12.21 27.27 16.28
CA PHE A 11 -13.08 28.46 16.19
C PHE A 11 -13.89 28.73 17.46
N ALA A 12 -13.89 27.78 18.39
CA ALA A 12 -14.46 27.90 19.73
C ALA A 12 -13.71 26.97 20.70
N ASP A 13 -13.96 27.12 22.00
CA ASP A 13 -13.37 26.26 23.03
C ASP A 13 -13.71 24.78 22.79
N THR A 14 -12.68 23.93 22.88
CA THR A 14 -12.79 22.49 22.70
C THR A 14 -11.95 21.77 23.74
N THR A 15 -12.16 20.46 23.88
CA THR A 15 -11.31 19.61 24.70
C THR A 15 -10.25 18.95 23.83
N ILE A 16 -9.07 18.70 24.40
CA ILE A 16 -8.00 17.98 23.69
C ILE A 16 -8.50 16.65 23.14
N SER A 17 -9.27 15.88 23.93
CA SER A 17 -9.81 14.59 23.50
C SER A 17 -10.81 14.70 22.34
N ALA A 18 -11.63 15.75 22.29
CA ALA A 18 -12.57 15.96 21.19
C ALA A 18 -11.82 16.31 19.89
N ALA A 19 -10.85 17.21 19.97
CA ALA A 19 -10.00 17.60 18.84
C ALA A 19 -9.17 16.42 18.34
N GLU A 20 -8.48 15.71 19.23
CA GLU A 20 -7.67 14.52 18.92
C GLU A 20 -8.49 13.47 18.17
N ARG A 21 -9.68 13.12 18.68
CA ARG A 21 -10.54 12.12 18.05
C ARG A 21 -10.95 12.54 16.63
N ALA A 22 -11.37 13.79 16.44
CA ALA A 22 -11.82 14.29 15.15
C ALA A 22 -10.67 14.38 14.13
N ILE A 23 -9.50 14.87 14.56
CA ILE A 23 -8.29 14.92 13.72
C ILE A 23 -7.87 13.50 13.31
N ASN A 24 -7.74 12.58 14.27
CA ASN A 24 -7.32 11.21 13.98
C ASN A 24 -8.32 10.50 13.06
N GLN A 25 -9.62 10.75 13.22
CA GLN A 25 -10.63 10.20 12.32
C GLN A 25 -10.46 10.68 10.87
N LEU A 26 -10.13 11.96 10.66
CA LEU A 26 -9.84 12.49 9.34
C LEU A 26 -8.55 11.90 8.76
N LEU A 27 -7.48 11.83 9.55
CA LEU A 27 -6.20 11.28 9.10
C LEU A 27 -6.33 9.80 8.71
N GLU A 28 -7.08 9.02 9.50
CA GLU A 28 -7.41 7.64 9.17
C GLU A 28 -8.28 7.53 7.91
N ALA A 29 -9.23 8.44 7.70
CA ALA A 29 -10.02 8.45 6.47
C ALA A 29 -9.16 8.77 5.22
N TYR A 30 -8.23 9.71 5.32
CA TYR A 30 -7.27 9.99 4.26
C TYR A 30 -6.35 8.80 3.99
N ARG A 31 -5.83 8.18 5.05
CA ARG A 31 -5.00 6.98 4.96
C ARG A 31 -5.77 5.86 4.30
N ALA A 32 -6.99 5.55 4.77
CA ALA A 32 -7.86 4.49 4.24
C ALA A 32 -8.20 4.68 2.75
N ASN A 33 -8.27 5.93 2.28
CA ASN A 33 -8.46 6.25 0.87
C ASN A 33 -7.15 6.24 0.06
N GLY A 34 -5.99 6.13 0.71
CA GLY A 34 -4.66 6.16 0.11
C GLY A 34 -4.16 7.55 -0.28
N GLN A 35 -4.79 8.62 0.21
CA GLN A 35 -4.34 10.00 0.01
C GLN A 35 -3.15 10.37 0.90
N VAL A 36 -3.00 9.68 2.02
CA VAL A 36 -1.91 9.83 2.98
C VAL A 36 -1.22 8.49 3.15
N LEU A 37 0.11 8.54 3.20
CA LEU A 37 1.01 7.41 3.40
C LEU A 37 1.52 7.39 4.84
N GLY A 38 2.02 6.23 5.29
CA GLY A 38 2.53 6.05 6.65
C GLY A 38 1.44 5.81 7.70
N ARG A 39 1.85 5.21 8.83
CA ARG A 39 0.96 4.67 9.87
C ARG A 39 0.83 5.56 11.11
N GLU A 40 1.83 6.40 11.34
CA GLU A 40 1.96 7.18 12.55
C GLU A 40 1.82 8.65 12.23
N PHE A 41 0.87 9.31 12.90
CA PHE A 41 0.58 10.72 12.72
C PHE A 41 0.86 11.45 14.01
N ALA A 42 2.06 12.00 14.14
CA ALA A 42 2.43 12.83 15.28
C ALA A 42 1.74 14.20 15.17
N VAL A 43 0.56 14.31 15.79
CA VAL A 43 -0.18 15.58 15.90
C VAL A 43 0.41 16.39 17.05
N ALA A 44 1.00 17.53 16.76
CA ALA A 44 1.53 18.46 17.75
C ALA A 44 0.50 19.56 18.04
N PHE A 45 0.30 19.90 19.31
CA PHE A 45 -0.47 21.07 19.72
C PHE A 45 0.48 22.16 20.18
N ASN A 46 0.50 23.30 19.50
CA ASN A 46 1.30 24.46 19.89
C ASN A 46 0.65 25.75 19.41
N ASP A 47 0.79 26.83 20.19
CA ASP A 47 0.23 28.16 19.87
C ASP A 47 -1.28 28.14 19.54
N GLY A 48 -2.04 27.25 20.18
CA GLY A 48 -3.50 27.13 19.96
C GLY A 48 -3.91 26.43 18.66
N GLU A 49 -2.96 25.85 17.92
CA GLU A 49 -3.21 25.14 16.65
C GLU A 49 -2.69 23.70 16.74
N PHE A 50 -3.43 22.76 16.14
CA PHE A 50 -2.93 21.40 15.94
C PHE A 50 -2.25 21.28 14.58
N ARG A 51 -1.08 20.65 14.54
CA ARG A 51 -0.29 20.50 13.32
C ARG A 51 0.16 19.07 13.14
N VAL A 52 0.13 18.59 11.90
CA VAL A 52 0.65 17.27 11.54
C VAL A 52 1.31 17.34 10.17
N ARG A 53 2.44 16.65 10.01
CA ARG A 53 3.09 16.48 8.73
C ARG A 53 2.74 15.11 8.16
N LEU A 54 2.34 15.11 6.90
CA LEU A 54 1.85 13.93 6.20
C LEU A 54 2.70 13.71 4.95
N LEU A 55 2.98 12.44 4.66
CA LEU A 55 3.50 12.02 3.38
C LEU A 55 2.32 11.73 2.43
N THR A 56 2.38 12.28 1.24
CA THR A 56 1.32 12.18 0.21
C THR A 56 1.90 11.63 -1.09
N PRO A 57 1.15 10.79 -1.84
CA PRO A 57 1.60 10.27 -3.12
C PRO A 57 1.97 11.38 -4.12
N GLU A 58 1.10 12.39 -4.23
CA GLU A 58 1.19 13.51 -5.17
C GLU A 58 0.96 14.85 -4.44
N LYS A 59 1.41 15.96 -5.05
CA LYS A 59 1.26 17.31 -4.46
C LYS A 59 -0.20 17.69 -4.16
N ASN A 60 -1.13 17.14 -4.92
CA ASN A 60 -2.56 17.44 -4.89
C ASN A 60 -3.39 16.27 -4.35
N SER A 61 -2.78 15.30 -3.66
CA SER A 61 -3.48 14.12 -3.13
C SER A 61 -4.63 14.48 -2.20
N LEU A 62 -4.57 15.61 -1.49
CA LEU A 62 -5.60 16.04 -0.53
C LEU A 62 -6.76 16.84 -1.16
N THR A 63 -6.74 17.07 -2.48
CA THR A 63 -7.79 17.86 -3.15
C THR A 63 -9.18 17.20 -3.04
N HIS A 64 -10.21 18.04 -2.91
CA HIS A 64 -11.60 17.61 -2.66
C HIS A 64 -12.16 16.60 -3.68
N ARG A 65 -11.69 16.64 -4.93
CA ARG A 65 -12.11 15.70 -5.98
C ARG A 65 -11.76 14.24 -5.65
N TYR A 66 -10.74 14.01 -4.83
CA TYR A 66 -10.30 12.67 -4.44
C TYR A 66 -10.91 12.18 -3.13
N HIS A 67 -11.68 13.01 -2.43
CA HIS A 67 -12.22 12.63 -1.12
C HIS A 67 -13.23 11.49 -1.24
N SER A 68 -12.97 10.41 -0.51
CA SER A 68 -13.96 9.35 -0.28
C SER A 68 -15.17 9.89 0.50
N PRO A 69 -16.29 9.16 0.52
CA PRO A 69 -17.42 9.48 1.40
C PRO A 69 -17.00 9.62 2.88
N TRP A 70 -16.03 8.81 3.32
CA TRP A 70 -15.51 8.83 4.69
C TRP A 70 -14.68 10.07 4.99
N VAL A 71 -13.85 10.52 4.04
CA VAL A 71 -13.09 11.77 4.17
C VAL A 71 -14.05 12.95 4.26
N LYS A 72 -15.06 13.01 3.39
CA LYS A 72 -16.08 14.08 3.42
C LYS A 72 -16.82 14.12 4.75
N LYS A 73 -17.20 12.94 5.26
CA LYS A 73 -17.84 12.81 6.57
C LYS A 73 -16.92 13.30 7.70
N ALA A 74 -15.68 12.83 7.74
CA ALA A 74 -14.73 13.23 8.78
C ALA A 74 -14.40 14.72 8.75
N LEU A 75 -14.34 15.34 7.56
CA LEU A 75 -14.17 16.79 7.42
C LEU A 75 -15.35 17.57 8.02
N ALA A 76 -16.59 17.10 7.84
CA ALA A 76 -17.76 17.73 8.44
C ALA A 76 -17.73 17.61 9.98
N GLU A 77 -17.37 16.44 10.50
CA GLU A 77 -17.31 16.14 11.94
C GLU A 77 -16.22 16.93 12.70
N LEU A 78 -15.25 17.55 12.01
CA LEU A 78 -14.34 18.52 12.63
C LEU A 78 -15.09 19.66 13.32
N THR A 79 -16.22 20.09 12.74
CA THR A 79 -17.03 21.20 13.27
C THR A 79 -17.63 20.87 14.64
N ASP A 80 -17.97 19.60 14.87
CA ASP A 80 -18.49 19.13 16.16
C ASP A 80 -17.43 19.24 17.26
N ALA A 81 -16.16 19.08 16.89
CA ALA A 81 -15.00 19.29 17.75
C ALA A 81 -14.51 20.76 17.79
N LYS A 82 -15.28 21.70 17.23
CA LYS A 82 -14.97 23.13 17.13
C LYS A 82 -13.69 23.46 16.34
N LEU A 83 -13.33 22.58 15.41
CA LEU A 83 -12.20 22.76 14.50
C LEU A 83 -12.67 23.26 13.14
N LEU A 84 -11.91 24.16 12.54
CA LEU A 84 -12.05 24.53 11.14
C LEU A 84 -11.51 23.42 10.23
N ALA A 85 -11.92 23.44 8.95
CA ALA A 85 -11.29 22.61 7.94
C ALA A 85 -9.79 22.92 7.87
N PRO A 86 -8.91 21.90 7.77
CA PRO A 86 -7.48 22.11 7.90
C PRO A 86 -6.93 22.94 6.75
N ARG A 87 -6.01 23.85 7.07
CA ARG A 87 -5.20 24.54 6.06
C ARG A 87 -4.04 23.63 5.66
N GLU A 88 -3.83 23.54 4.35
CA GLU A 88 -2.72 22.80 3.77
C GLU A 88 -1.51 23.73 3.56
N LYS A 89 -0.32 23.27 3.96
CA LYS A 89 0.95 23.91 3.63
C LYS A 89 1.87 22.88 2.98
N PHE A 90 2.14 23.05 1.69
CA PHE A 90 3.16 22.27 0.99
C PHE A 90 4.55 22.55 1.60
N ILE A 91 5.28 21.50 1.97
CA ILE A 91 6.62 21.61 2.54
C ILE A 91 7.67 21.31 1.46
N GLY A 92 7.50 20.23 0.71
CA GLY A 92 8.49 19.83 -0.30
C GLY A 92 8.30 18.41 -0.81
N GLN A 93 9.21 17.99 -1.70
CA GLN A 93 9.36 16.61 -2.10
C GLN A 93 10.20 15.86 -1.06
N ASP A 94 9.78 14.65 -0.69
CA ASP A 94 10.64 13.75 0.07
C ASP A 94 11.64 13.08 -0.88
N ILE A 95 12.94 13.28 -0.62
CA ILE A 95 14.04 12.75 -1.43
C ILE A 95 14.26 11.25 -1.22
N ASN A 96 13.78 10.70 -0.10
CA ASN A 96 13.92 9.28 0.22
C ASN A 96 12.73 8.44 -0.26
N SER A 97 11.71 9.09 -0.81
CA SER A 97 10.49 8.42 -1.26
C SER A 97 10.46 8.26 -2.77
N GLU A 98 9.83 7.18 -3.20
CA GLU A 98 9.53 6.93 -4.61
C GLU A 98 8.62 8.02 -5.22
N VAL A 99 8.71 8.18 -6.54
CA VAL A 99 7.76 8.99 -7.32
C VAL A 99 6.55 8.12 -7.68
N SER A 100 5.33 8.68 -7.60
CA SER A 100 4.15 7.94 -8.04
C SER A 100 4.08 7.81 -9.55
N ASN A 101 3.52 6.70 -10.01
CA ASN A 101 3.24 6.47 -11.42
C ASN A 101 2.17 7.44 -11.90
N THR A 102 2.38 8.11 -13.04
CA THR A 102 1.45 9.09 -13.62
C THR A 102 0.71 8.58 -14.85
N GLU A 103 1.21 7.51 -15.48
CA GLU A 103 0.68 6.98 -16.74
C GLU A 103 -0.21 5.76 -16.51
N PRO A 104 -1.26 5.54 -17.31
CA PRO A 104 -2.04 4.30 -17.26
C PRO A 104 -1.14 3.08 -17.53
N PRO A 105 -1.05 2.11 -16.61
CA PRO A 105 -0.15 0.98 -16.79
C PRO A 105 -0.76 -0.08 -17.71
N SER A 106 0.07 -0.80 -18.47
CA SER A 106 -0.38 -1.90 -19.33
C SER A 106 -0.78 -3.15 -18.52
N TRP A 107 -0.18 -3.31 -17.34
CA TRP A 107 -0.57 -4.27 -16.31
C TRP A 107 -0.21 -3.72 -14.92
N GLN A 108 -0.86 -4.24 -13.89
CA GLN A 108 -0.70 -3.81 -12.50
C GLN A 108 -0.12 -4.94 -11.64
N LEU A 109 0.49 -4.57 -10.52
CA LEU A 109 1.06 -5.53 -9.58
C LEU A 109 0.71 -5.15 -8.14
N LEU A 110 0.10 -6.08 -7.40
CA LEU A 110 -0.04 -5.98 -5.96
C LEU A 110 1.24 -6.51 -5.30
N TYR A 111 2.08 -5.58 -4.84
CA TYR A 111 3.43 -5.83 -4.33
C TYR A 111 3.86 -4.77 -3.32
N THR A 112 4.47 -5.22 -2.23
CA THR A 112 5.11 -4.37 -1.23
C THR A 112 6.33 -5.09 -0.65
N SER A 113 7.07 -4.41 0.20
CA SER A 113 8.16 -4.93 1.03
C SER A 113 8.16 -4.19 2.36
N TYR A 114 8.84 -4.72 3.37
CA TYR A 114 8.90 -4.09 4.69
C TYR A 114 9.49 -2.66 4.66
N VAL A 115 10.30 -2.33 3.65
CA VAL A 115 10.89 -0.98 3.48
C VAL A 115 9.98 -0.01 2.72
N HIS A 116 8.97 -0.48 2.00
CA HIS A 116 8.10 0.39 1.20
C HIS A 116 7.16 1.21 2.09
N MET A 117 7.13 2.53 1.87
CA MET A 117 6.23 3.46 2.55
C MET A 117 5.15 4.03 1.62
N CYS A 118 4.92 3.39 0.49
CA CYS A 118 4.10 3.87 -0.62
C CYS A 118 2.88 2.98 -0.87
N SER A 119 2.15 3.24 -1.95
CA SER A 119 1.03 2.37 -2.35
C SER A 119 1.52 0.95 -2.70
N PRO A 120 0.83 -0.10 -2.24
CA PRO A 120 1.17 -1.48 -2.58
C PRO A 120 0.69 -1.88 -3.98
N LEU A 121 -0.06 -1.01 -4.68
CA LEU A 121 -0.41 -1.22 -6.07
C LEU A 121 0.66 -0.53 -6.94
N ARG A 122 1.35 -1.30 -7.77
CA ARG A 122 2.43 -0.84 -8.64
C ARG A 122 2.04 -0.91 -10.10
N SER A 123 2.61 -0.03 -10.91
CA SER A 123 2.64 -0.21 -12.35
C SER A 123 3.56 -1.36 -12.69
N GLY A 124 3.07 -2.29 -13.50
CA GLY A 124 3.87 -3.39 -14.03
C GLY A 124 4.87 -2.96 -15.10
N ASP A 125 4.78 -1.73 -15.60
CA ASP A 125 5.70 -1.24 -16.63
C ASP A 125 7.00 -0.67 -16.03
N ASN A 126 6.96 -0.22 -14.77
CA ASN A 126 8.08 0.52 -14.16
C ASN A 126 8.20 0.38 -12.62
N LEU A 127 7.37 -0.45 -11.97
CA LEU A 127 7.27 -0.64 -10.51
C LEU A 127 6.86 0.61 -9.68
N LEU A 128 6.63 1.75 -10.32
CA LEU A 128 6.23 2.96 -9.61
C LEU A 128 4.85 2.75 -8.95
N PRO A 129 4.65 3.27 -7.73
CA PRO A 129 3.41 3.11 -6.97
C PRO A 129 2.28 3.91 -7.59
N ILE A 130 1.13 3.28 -7.74
CA ILE A 130 -0.13 3.86 -8.20
C ILE A 130 -0.90 4.35 -6.97
N PRO A 131 -1.18 5.66 -6.81
CA PRO A 131 -1.93 6.16 -5.66
C PRO A 131 -3.34 5.53 -5.60
N LEU A 132 -3.73 4.97 -4.45
CA LEU A 132 -4.99 4.20 -4.37
C LEU A 132 -6.23 5.06 -4.62
N TYR A 133 -6.24 6.33 -4.22
CA TYR A 133 -7.36 7.24 -4.50
C TYR A 133 -7.58 7.54 -6.00
N GLN A 134 -6.65 7.15 -6.87
CA GLN A 134 -6.82 7.27 -8.33
C GLN A 134 -7.57 6.07 -8.95
N ILE A 135 -7.70 4.96 -8.24
CA ILE A 135 -8.50 3.82 -8.71
C ILE A 135 -9.90 3.83 -8.07
N PRO A 136 -10.91 3.18 -8.67
CA PRO A 136 -12.20 3.05 -8.03
C PRO A 136 -12.09 2.37 -6.66
N ALA A 137 -12.85 2.88 -5.68
CA ALA A 137 -12.90 2.33 -4.33
C ALA A 137 -13.12 0.80 -4.34
N THR A 138 -12.25 0.07 -3.65
CA THR A 138 -12.31 -1.39 -3.71
C THR A 138 -13.45 -1.97 -2.89
N PHE A 139 -13.69 -1.40 -1.69
CA PHE A 139 -14.77 -1.82 -0.79
C PHE A 139 -15.34 -0.63 -0.02
N ASN A 140 -16.66 -0.54 0.09
CA ASN A 140 -17.37 0.42 0.95
C ASN A 140 -16.90 1.89 0.79
N GLY A 141 -16.46 2.29 -0.41
CA GLY A 141 -16.06 3.66 -0.69
C GLY A 141 -14.60 4.02 -0.36
N ASP A 142 -13.75 3.08 0.05
CA ASP A 142 -12.31 3.32 0.25
C ASP A 142 -11.43 2.07 -0.08
N HIS A 143 -10.17 2.10 0.38
CA HIS A 143 -9.15 1.08 0.17
C HIS A 143 -8.61 0.48 1.49
N LYS A 144 -9.33 0.61 2.61
CA LYS A 144 -8.86 0.19 3.95
C LYS A 144 -8.38 -1.27 3.99
N ARG A 145 -9.03 -2.16 3.23
CA ARG A 145 -8.64 -3.58 3.15
C ARG A 145 -7.28 -3.79 2.47
N ILE A 146 -6.94 -2.98 1.46
CA ILE A 146 -5.64 -3.04 0.78
C ILE A 146 -4.54 -2.58 1.73
N ILE A 147 -4.75 -1.47 2.43
CA ILE A 147 -3.78 -0.90 3.37
C ILE A 147 -3.54 -1.84 4.57
N ARG A 148 -4.60 -2.50 5.04
CA ARG A 148 -4.48 -3.54 6.06
C ARG A 148 -3.66 -4.73 5.57
N TRP A 149 -3.98 -5.25 4.38
CA TRP A 149 -3.21 -6.33 3.77
C TRP A 149 -1.73 -5.95 3.60
N GLN A 150 -1.44 -4.72 3.14
CA GLN A 150 -0.07 -4.21 3.04
C GLN A 150 0.64 -4.26 4.39
N SER A 151 0.00 -3.79 5.46
CA SER A 151 0.61 -3.75 6.79
C SER A 151 0.90 -5.15 7.33
N GLU A 152 0.02 -6.11 7.06
CA GLU A 152 0.20 -7.52 7.46
C GLU A 152 1.29 -8.20 6.63
N TRP A 153 1.32 -7.96 5.32
CA TRP A 153 2.36 -8.47 4.43
C TRP A 153 3.75 -7.95 4.85
N GLN A 154 3.86 -6.65 5.11
CA GLN A 154 5.10 -6.01 5.56
C GLN A 154 5.58 -6.56 6.90
N ALA A 155 4.67 -6.86 7.84
CA ALA A 155 5.04 -7.46 9.11
C ALA A 155 5.60 -8.88 8.94
N CYS A 156 5.02 -9.68 8.04
CA CYS A 156 5.57 -10.99 7.71
C CYS A 156 6.97 -10.86 7.07
N ASP A 157 7.12 -9.93 6.13
CA ASP A 157 8.40 -9.69 5.45
C ASP A 157 9.47 -9.19 6.44
N GLU A 158 9.12 -8.30 7.35
CA GLU A 158 10.02 -7.82 8.41
C GLU A 158 10.49 -8.96 9.33
N LEU A 159 9.58 -9.84 9.75
CA LEU A 159 9.92 -11.03 10.54
C LEU A 159 10.86 -11.98 9.78
N GLN A 160 10.61 -12.17 8.48
CA GLN A 160 11.44 -13.02 7.63
C GLN A 160 12.83 -12.41 7.42
N MET A 161 12.91 -11.10 7.15
CA MET A 161 14.15 -10.38 6.93
C MET A 161 15.00 -10.24 8.20
N ALA A 162 14.37 -10.13 9.38
CA ALA A 162 15.09 -10.09 10.65
C ALA A 162 15.76 -11.44 10.98
N ALA A 163 15.17 -12.56 10.53
CA ALA A 163 15.67 -13.93 10.71
C ALA A 163 16.14 -14.31 12.13
N ALA A 164 15.62 -13.61 13.15
CA ALA A 164 16.13 -13.69 14.53
C ALA A 164 15.35 -14.69 15.40
N THR A 165 14.20 -15.16 14.93
CA THR A 165 13.29 -15.98 15.73
C THR A 165 12.57 -17.01 14.88
N LYS A 166 12.05 -18.06 15.54
CA LYS A 166 11.23 -19.10 14.89
C LYS A 166 9.96 -18.57 14.22
N ALA A 167 9.55 -17.33 14.51
CA ALA A 167 8.39 -16.70 13.86
C ALA A 167 8.63 -16.49 12.35
N GLU A 168 9.89 -16.41 11.89
CA GLU A 168 10.24 -16.25 10.49
C GLU A 168 9.62 -17.33 9.59
N PHE A 169 9.52 -18.57 10.06
CA PHE A 169 9.02 -19.69 9.26
C PHE A 169 7.51 -19.56 9.00
N ALA A 170 6.76 -19.14 10.03
CA ALA A 170 5.33 -18.87 9.88
C ALA A 170 5.09 -17.65 8.98
N ALA A 171 5.92 -16.61 9.14
CA ALA A 171 5.85 -15.44 8.29
C ALA A 171 6.18 -15.75 6.82
N LEU A 172 7.21 -16.56 6.56
CA LEU A 172 7.60 -17.01 5.24
C LEU A 172 6.51 -17.86 4.57
N GLU A 173 5.85 -18.74 5.32
CA GLU A 173 4.70 -19.50 4.81
C GLU A 173 3.59 -18.57 4.33
N GLU A 174 3.27 -17.52 5.10
CA GLU A 174 2.27 -16.53 4.70
C GLU A 174 2.63 -15.80 3.38
N LEU A 175 3.91 -15.53 3.15
CA LEU A 175 4.40 -14.80 1.97
C LEU A 175 4.55 -15.66 0.71
N SER A 176 4.88 -16.95 0.87
CA SER A 176 5.33 -17.82 -0.23
C SER A 176 4.32 -18.90 -0.64
N SER A 177 3.34 -19.20 0.21
CA SER A 177 2.37 -20.27 -0.02
C SER A 177 1.12 -19.78 -0.74
N PRO A 178 0.62 -20.47 -1.79
CA PRO A 178 -0.62 -20.11 -2.47
C PRO A 178 -1.87 -20.45 -1.65
N THR A 179 -1.72 -21.09 -0.49
CA THR A 179 -2.81 -21.49 0.39
C THR A 179 -2.88 -20.68 1.69
N SER A 180 -1.94 -19.78 1.94
CA SER A 180 -1.92 -18.95 3.14
C SER A 180 -3.08 -17.96 3.22
N ASP A 181 -3.37 -17.50 4.43
CA ASP A 181 -4.44 -16.53 4.67
C ASP A 181 -4.12 -15.17 4.05
N LEU A 182 -2.85 -14.77 4.10
CA LEU A 182 -2.35 -13.56 3.49
C LEU A 182 -2.43 -13.62 1.96
N PHE A 183 -2.04 -14.75 1.35
CA PHE A 183 -2.15 -14.96 -0.08
C PHE A 183 -3.61 -14.91 -0.53
N ARG A 184 -4.50 -15.69 0.08
CA ARG A 184 -5.92 -15.74 -0.34
C ARG A 184 -6.55 -14.35 -0.32
N ARG A 185 -6.36 -13.59 0.76
CA ARG A 185 -6.90 -12.22 0.87
C ARG A 185 -6.25 -11.27 -0.14
N GLY A 186 -4.94 -11.34 -0.35
CA GLY A 186 -4.25 -10.52 -1.34
C GLY A 186 -4.64 -10.83 -2.78
N TRP A 187 -4.81 -12.11 -3.10
CA TRP A 187 -5.25 -12.60 -4.40
C TRP A 187 -6.67 -12.15 -4.73
N ASP A 188 -7.58 -12.18 -3.75
CA ASP A 188 -8.93 -11.63 -3.86
C ASP A 188 -8.92 -10.10 -4.05
N LEU A 189 -8.09 -9.38 -3.29
CA LEU A 189 -7.91 -7.94 -3.43
C LEU A 189 -7.42 -7.57 -4.83
N ARG A 190 -6.43 -8.30 -5.33
CA ARG A 190 -6.01 -8.17 -6.73
C ARG A 190 -7.21 -8.35 -7.65
N GLY A 191 -7.97 -9.45 -7.51
CA GLY A 191 -9.06 -9.78 -8.42
C GLY A 191 -10.11 -8.66 -8.47
N ARG A 192 -10.37 -8.04 -7.32
CA ARG A 192 -11.22 -6.87 -7.20
C ARG A 192 -10.65 -5.65 -7.93
N ILE A 193 -9.34 -5.39 -7.82
CA ILE A 193 -8.68 -4.30 -8.53
C ILE A 193 -8.80 -4.51 -10.04
N GLU A 194 -8.41 -5.68 -10.56
CA GLU A 194 -8.52 -6.01 -12.00
C GLU A 194 -9.95 -5.84 -12.53
N TYR A 195 -10.94 -6.28 -11.76
CA TYR A 195 -12.35 -6.10 -12.12
C TYR A 195 -12.77 -4.63 -12.24
N LEU A 196 -12.26 -3.75 -11.34
CA LEU A 196 -12.61 -2.33 -11.29
C LEU A 196 -11.82 -1.48 -12.29
N THR A 197 -10.55 -1.81 -12.51
CA THR A 197 -9.65 -1.04 -13.39
C THR A 197 -9.71 -1.54 -14.83
N HIS A 198 -10.15 -2.77 -15.05
CA HIS A 198 -10.04 -3.49 -16.33
C HIS A 198 -8.59 -3.65 -16.81
N ILE A 199 -7.62 -3.52 -15.91
CA ILE A 199 -6.20 -3.70 -16.20
C ILE A 199 -5.75 -5.04 -15.58
N PRO A 200 -5.09 -5.93 -16.35
CA PRO A 200 -4.53 -7.16 -15.82
C PRO A 200 -3.70 -6.89 -14.56
N THR A 201 -4.10 -7.46 -13.42
CA THR A 201 -3.42 -7.20 -12.14
C THR A 201 -2.79 -8.49 -11.64
N TYR A 202 -1.55 -8.46 -11.20
CA TYR A 202 -0.82 -9.64 -10.74
C TYR A 202 -0.60 -9.56 -9.23
N TYR A 203 -0.43 -10.72 -8.61
CA TYR A 203 -0.01 -10.82 -7.21
C TYR A 203 1.44 -11.26 -7.17
N TYR A 204 2.27 -10.58 -6.38
CA TYR A 204 3.64 -11.03 -6.14
C TYR A 204 3.68 -12.14 -5.08
N LEU A 205 4.10 -13.34 -5.49
CA LEU A 205 4.35 -14.45 -4.59
C LEU A 205 5.84 -14.54 -4.27
N TYR A 206 6.20 -14.30 -3.02
CA TYR A 206 7.58 -14.27 -2.55
C TYR A 206 8.22 -15.66 -2.58
N ARG A 207 9.50 -15.73 -2.92
CA ARG A 207 10.27 -16.99 -2.92
C ARG A 207 11.66 -16.80 -2.31
N VAL A 208 11.97 -17.62 -1.31
CA VAL A 208 13.30 -17.84 -0.71
C VAL A 208 13.33 -19.28 -0.15
N GLY A 209 14.52 -19.83 0.14
CA GLY A 209 14.67 -21.19 0.65
C GLY A 209 14.66 -22.26 -0.45
N GLY A 210 15.09 -21.90 -1.67
CA GLY A 210 15.20 -22.83 -2.79
C GLY A 210 16.32 -23.85 -2.56
N GLN A 211 16.08 -25.12 -2.92
CA GLN A 211 17.08 -26.19 -2.71
C GLN A 211 18.32 -26.01 -3.60
N ASP A 212 18.11 -25.76 -4.89
CA ASP A 212 19.17 -25.54 -5.88
C ASP A 212 18.62 -24.77 -7.08
N LEU A 213 19.51 -24.16 -7.86
CA LEU A 213 19.15 -23.36 -9.02
C LEU A 213 18.37 -24.16 -10.08
N ALA A 214 18.74 -25.43 -10.33
CA ALA A 214 18.10 -26.22 -11.37
C ALA A 214 16.64 -26.55 -11.01
N SER A 215 16.38 -26.91 -9.75
CA SER A 215 15.02 -27.15 -9.25
C SER A 215 14.19 -25.87 -9.21
N GLU A 216 14.77 -24.73 -8.81
CA GLU A 216 14.06 -23.45 -8.82
C GLU A 216 13.68 -22.99 -10.24
N LEU A 217 14.57 -23.16 -11.22
CA LEU A 217 14.27 -22.83 -12.62
C LEU A 217 13.21 -23.76 -13.23
N ALA A 218 13.12 -25.01 -12.77
CA ALA A 218 12.16 -26.00 -13.25
C ALA A 218 10.81 -25.97 -12.50
N ARG A 219 10.70 -25.21 -11.40
CA ARG A 219 9.55 -25.25 -10.51
C ARG A 219 8.25 -24.88 -11.25
N PRO A 220 7.14 -25.59 -11.05
CA PRO A 220 5.86 -25.22 -11.66
C PRO A 220 5.22 -24.03 -10.95
N CYS A 221 4.24 -23.40 -11.60
CA CYS A 221 3.39 -22.43 -10.95
C CYS A 221 2.68 -23.08 -9.75
N PRO A 222 2.82 -22.54 -8.53
CA PRO A 222 2.33 -23.22 -7.32
C PRO A 222 0.80 -23.30 -7.23
N ARG A 223 0.08 -22.56 -8.06
CA ARG A 223 -1.39 -22.55 -8.07
C ARG A 223 -2.01 -23.47 -9.12
N CYS A 224 -1.46 -23.54 -10.33
CA CYS A 224 -2.03 -24.35 -11.43
C CYS A 224 -1.14 -25.52 -11.87
N GLY A 225 0.08 -25.65 -11.35
CA GLY A 225 1.02 -26.69 -11.76
C GLY A 225 1.66 -26.49 -13.14
N SER A 226 1.35 -25.39 -13.86
CA SER A 226 1.93 -25.14 -15.18
C SER A 226 3.44 -24.88 -15.09
N HIS A 227 4.22 -25.52 -15.94
CA HIS A 227 5.65 -25.22 -16.14
C HIS A 227 5.86 -24.07 -17.15
N ALA A 228 4.84 -23.71 -17.94
CA ALA A 228 4.87 -22.58 -18.86
C ALA A 228 4.59 -21.28 -18.10
N TRP A 229 5.56 -20.84 -17.29
CA TRP A 229 5.48 -19.59 -16.53
C TRP A 229 6.84 -18.98 -16.19
N LYS A 230 7.95 -19.73 -16.29
CA LYS A 230 9.30 -19.16 -16.29
C LYS A 230 9.43 -18.25 -17.52
N LEU A 231 10.04 -17.09 -17.33
CA LEU A 231 10.34 -16.14 -18.39
C LEU A 231 11.74 -16.36 -18.94
N ASP A 232 11.93 -16.02 -20.22
CA ASP A 232 13.26 -16.04 -20.84
C ASP A 232 14.15 -14.93 -20.27
N GLU A 233 13.56 -13.75 -20.01
CA GLU A 233 14.20 -12.62 -19.34
C GLU A 233 13.36 -12.16 -18.14
N PRO A 234 13.99 -11.74 -17.02
CA PRO A 234 13.26 -11.23 -15.87
C PRO A 234 12.47 -9.96 -16.20
N LEU A 235 11.21 -9.88 -15.75
CA LEU A 235 10.46 -8.61 -15.80
C LEU A 235 10.99 -7.66 -14.75
N LEU A 236 11.29 -6.43 -15.17
CA LEU A 236 11.71 -5.33 -14.29
C LEU A 236 12.93 -5.75 -13.43
N ASP A 237 13.81 -6.57 -14.01
CA ASP A 237 15.01 -7.13 -13.38
C ASP A 237 14.78 -7.91 -12.07
N MET A 238 13.52 -8.25 -11.75
CA MET A 238 13.16 -8.86 -10.45
C MET A 238 12.31 -10.13 -10.60
N PHE A 239 11.36 -10.16 -11.53
CA PHE A 239 10.42 -11.28 -11.64
C PHE A 239 10.82 -12.25 -12.73
N HIS A 240 11.21 -13.45 -12.32
CA HIS A 240 11.66 -14.51 -13.22
C HIS A 240 10.53 -15.41 -13.70
N PHE A 241 9.36 -15.28 -13.06
CA PHE A 241 8.21 -16.11 -13.33
C PHE A 241 6.93 -15.27 -13.41
N ARG A 242 6.09 -15.56 -14.38
CA ARG A 242 4.77 -14.96 -14.59
C ARG A 242 3.80 -16.00 -15.13
N CYS A 243 2.76 -16.29 -14.35
CA CYS A 243 1.69 -17.18 -14.76
C CYS A 243 0.47 -16.35 -15.18
N GLU A 244 0.16 -16.37 -16.48
CA GLU A 244 -0.99 -15.66 -17.06
C GLU A 244 -2.34 -16.12 -16.47
N PRO A 245 -2.69 -17.43 -16.45
CA PRO A 245 -4.00 -17.87 -15.94
C PRO A 245 -4.21 -17.63 -14.45
N CYS A 246 -3.14 -17.72 -13.64
CA CYS A 246 -3.24 -17.48 -12.19
C CYS A 246 -3.03 -16.02 -11.82
N ARG A 247 -2.54 -15.22 -12.77
CA ARG A 247 -2.08 -13.85 -12.56
C ARG A 247 -1.09 -13.74 -11.39
N ILE A 248 -0.09 -14.61 -11.35
CA ILE A 248 0.94 -14.59 -10.30
C ILE A 248 2.26 -14.21 -10.96
N VAL A 249 3.00 -13.31 -10.33
CA VAL A 249 4.43 -13.11 -10.62
C VAL A 249 5.26 -13.53 -9.40
N SER A 250 6.47 -14.01 -9.64
CA SER A 250 7.35 -14.48 -8.57
C SER A 250 8.81 -14.30 -8.97
N ASN A 251 9.67 -14.13 -7.98
CA ASN A 251 11.11 -14.07 -8.15
C ASN A 251 11.71 -15.49 -8.21
N LEU A 252 12.95 -15.60 -8.71
CA LEU A 252 13.79 -16.75 -8.41
C LEU A 252 14.16 -16.69 -6.92
N SER A 253 14.27 -17.84 -6.23
CA SER A 253 14.70 -17.84 -4.82
C SER A 253 15.91 -16.94 -4.61
N TRP A 254 15.83 -16.03 -3.64
CA TRP A 254 16.89 -15.06 -3.36
C TRP A 254 18.25 -15.71 -3.06
N ASP A 255 18.27 -16.97 -2.62
CA ASP A 255 19.50 -17.74 -2.37
C ASP A 255 20.29 -18.09 -3.66
N HIS A 256 19.64 -18.00 -4.82
CA HIS A 256 20.19 -18.45 -6.11
C HIS A 256 20.16 -17.35 -7.19
N GLN A 257 19.97 -16.08 -6.79
CA GLN A 257 20.09 -14.92 -7.67
C GLN A 257 21.53 -14.40 -7.73
#